data_AF-A0A9P4PDV5-F1
#
_entry.id   AF-A0A9P4PDV5-F1
#
_cell.length_a   1.000
_cell.length_b   1.000
_cell.length_c   1.000
_cell.angle_alpha   90.00
_cell.angle_beta   90.00
_cell.angle_gamma   90.00
#
_symmetry.space_group_name_H-M   'P 1'
#
loop_
_entity.id
_entity.type
_entity.pdbx_description
1 polymer ?
#
loop_
_entity_poly.entity_id
_entity_poly.type
_entity_poly.pdbx_seq_one_letter_code
_entity_poly.pdbx_strand_id
1 'polypeptide(L)'
;VATDRIRVFLFGHTSYFSEVAVDLHNDTCLSLDNNLIDGKVQSVLVGGHDIWDVYRRDDEWYCILYDNFECIGPEASMITVAGGTNNLGTAGWGNRVHGLRCINDD
;
A
#
# COMPACT_ATOMS: atom_id res chain seq x y z
N VAL A 1 13.35 -6.89 6.03
CA VAL A 1 13.02 -5.58 5.40
C VAL A 1 14.22 -4.66 5.55
N ALA A 2 14.38 -3.65 4.69
CA ALA A 2 15.49 -2.70 4.83
C ALA A 2 15.02 -1.49 5.65
N THR A 3 15.91 -0.87 6.42
CA THR A 3 15.54 0.21 7.34
C THR A 3 15.00 1.45 6.64
N ASP A 4 15.42 1.69 5.40
CA ASP A 4 15.08 2.89 4.60
C ASP A 4 14.12 2.60 3.44
N ARG A 5 13.78 1.33 3.18
CA ARG A 5 12.91 0.94 2.07
C ARG A 5 12.08 -0.30 2.35
N ILE A 6 10.89 -0.32 1.75
CA ILE A 6 9.99 -1.46 1.77
C ILE A 6 9.40 -1.72 0.40
N ARG A 7 9.14 -3.00 0.11
CA ARG A 7 8.40 -3.40 -1.08
C ARG A 7 6.93 -3.57 -0.73
N VAL A 8 6.04 -3.00 -1.53
CA VAL A 8 4.59 -3.13 -1.38
C VAL A 8 4.03 -3.80 -2.61
N PHE A 9 3.09 -4.72 -2.40
CA PHE A 9 2.43 -5.49 -3.43
C PHE A 9 0.99 -5.01 -3.54
N LEU A 10 0.67 -4.34 -4.65
CA LEU A 10 -0.66 -3.82 -4.97
C LEU A 10 -1.37 -4.81 -5.89
N PHE A 11 -2.65 -5.07 -5.64
CA PHE A 11 -3.39 -6.09 -6.38
C PHE A 11 -4.67 -5.51 -6.99
N GLY A 12 -4.91 -5.83 -8.26
CA GLY A 12 -6.08 -5.36 -9.02
C GLY A 12 -7.39 -6.02 -8.62
N HIS A 13 -7.34 -7.03 -7.76
CA HIS A 13 -8.49 -7.77 -7.24
C HIS A 13 -8.37 -7.98 -5.73
N THR A 14 -9.49 -8.32 -5.11
CA THR A 14 -9.51 -8.81 -3.73
C THR A 14 -8.74 -10.13 -3.61
N SER A 15 -8.27 -10.45 -2.40
CA SER A 15 -7.56 -11.70 -2.11
C SER A 15 -6.27 -11.89 -2.93
N TYR A 16 -5.56 -10.79 -3.22
CA TYR A 16 -4.18 -10.79 -3.70
C TYR A 16 -3.99 -11.39 -5.10
N PHE A 17 -4.76 -10.90 -6.08
CA PHE A 17 -4.65 -11.34 -7.48
C PHE A 17 -4.38 -10.15 -8.43
N SER A 18 -3.66 -10.39 -9.53
CA SER A 18 -3.19 -9.35 -10.47
C SER A 18 -2.26 -8.32 -9.82
N GLU A 19 -1.06 -8.78 -9.45
CA GLU A 19 -0.05 -8.04 -8.68
C GLU A 19 0.72 -7.00 -9.50
N VAL A 20 1.04 -5.89 -8.85
CA VAL A 20 2.12 -4.97 -9.19
C VAL A 20 2.92 -4.68 -7.91
N ALA A 21 4.23 -4.94 -7.94
CA ALA A 21 5.13 -4.62 -6.84
C ALA A 21 5.76 -3.23 -7.04
N VAL A 22 5.84 -2.46 -5.97
CA VAL A 22 6.49 -1.14 -5.93
C VAL A 22 7.46 -1.06 -4.77
N ASP A 23 8.60 -0.43 -4.96
CA ASP A 23 9.57 -0.16 -3.90
C ASP A 23 9.40 1.28 -3.41
N LEU A 24 9.27 1.46 -2.10
CA LEU A 24 9.11 2.75 -1.44
C LEU A 24 10.26 3.03 -0.49
N HIS A 25 10.66 4.30 -0.43
CA HIS A 25 11.53 4.82 0.62
C HIS A 25 10.70 5.30 1.82
N ASN A 26 11.31 5.29 3.00
CA ASN A 26 10.67 5.75 4.22
C ASN A 26 10.14 7.20 4.08
N ASP A 27 8.91 7.43 4.52
CA ASP A 27 8.19 8.71 4.49
C ASP A 27 8.20 9.41 3.11
N THR A 28 8.34 8.64 2.03
CA THR A 28 8.34 9.18 0.66
C THR A 28 7.02 8.88 -0.03
N CYS A 29 6.39 9.91 -0.58
CA CYS A 29 5.20 9.74 -1.41
C CYS A 29 5.56 9.07 -2.74
N LEU A 30 4.84 8.00 -3.07
CA LEU A 30 4.84 7.38 -4.39
C LEU A 30 3.49 7.66 -5.06
N SER A 31 3.54 8.39 -6.18
CA SER A 31 2.40 8.55 -7.09
C SER A 31 2.24 7.31 -7.97
N LEU A 32 0.99 6.91 -8.23
CA LEU A 32 0.64 5.84 -9.17
C LEU A 32 0.26 6.35 -10.56
N ASP A 33 0.37 7.65 -10.85
CA ASP A 33 -0.03 8.28 -12.13
C ASP A 33 0.48 7.55 -13.39
N ASN A 34 1.69 7.00 -13.34
CA ASN A 34 2.33 6.26 -14.42
C ASN A 34 2.28 4.74 -14.24
N ASN A 35 1.42 4.24 -13.34
CA ASN A 35 1.25 2.84 -13.04
C ASN A 35 -0.11 2.32 -13.56
N LEU A 36 -0.12 1.17 -14.23
CA LEU A 36 -1.35 0.58 -14.78
C LEU A 36 -2.37 0.14 -13.71
N ILE A 37 -1.92 0.02 -12.45
CA ILE A 37 -2.73 -0.33 -11.27
C ILE A 37 -3.47 0.89 -10.67
N ASP A 38 -3.19 2.11 -11.13
CA ASP A 38 -3.82 3.34 -10.65
C ASP A 38 -5.35 3.24 -10.65
N GLY A 39 -5.97 3.61 -9.53
CA GLY A 39 -7.42 3.54 -9.34
C GLY A 39 -8.02 2.13 -9.42
N LYS A 40 -7.20 1.06 -9.44
CA LYS A 40 -7.64 -0.34 -9.52
C LYS A 40 -7.20 -1.19 -8.34
N VAL A 41 -6.50 -0.62 -7.37
CA VAL A 41 -5.99 -1.36 -6.21
C VAL A 41 -7.16 -1.80 -5.32
N GLN A 42 -7.36 -3.11 -5.22
CA GLN A 42 -8.44 -3.74 -4.47
C GLN A 42 -7.93 -4.51 -3.23
N SER A 43 -6.66 -4.89 -3.21
CA SER A 43 -5.98 -5.44 -2.04
C SER A 43 -4.49 -5.07 -2.03
N VAL A 44 -3.83 -5.17 -0.87
CA VAL A 44 -2.42 -4.80 -0.69
C VAL A 44 -1.74 -5.71 0.32
N LEU A 45 -0.45 -6.00 0.10
CA LEU A 45 0.46 -6.56 1.10
C LEU A 45 1.67 -5.65 1.23
N VAL A 46 2.11 -5.41 2.46
CA VAL A 46 3.25 -4.56 2.77
C VAL A 46 4.42 -5.49 3.15
N GLY A 47 5.60 -5.29 2.57
CA GLY A 47 6.85 -5.96 2.94
C GLY A 47 6.98 -7.46 2.60
N GLY A 48 5.88 -8.15 2.25
CA GLY A 48 5.87 -9.58 1.96
C GLY A 48 5.01 -9.92 0.74
N HIS A 49 5.49 -10.85 -0.10
CA HIS A 49 4.81 -11.26 -1.33
C HIS A 49 3.58 -12.14 -1.05
N ASP A 50 3.52 -12.75 0.14
CA ASP A 50 2.35 -13.47 0.63
C ASP A 50 2.08 -13.17 2.11
N ILE A 51 0.94 -13.67 2.60
CA ILE A 51 0.47 -13.45 3.97
C ILE A 51 1.47 -13.97 5.01
N TRP A 52 2.18 -15.07 4.73
CA TRP A 52 3.15 -15.64 5.66
C TRP A 52 4.42 -14.81 5.72
N ASP A 53 4.86 -14.26 4.60
CA ASP A 53 5.95 -13.28 4.58
C ASP A 53 5.60 -12.05 5.41
N VAL A 54 4.38 -11.53 5.26
CA VAL A 54 3.91 -10.41 6.08
C VAL A 54 3.89 -10.77 7.57
N TYR A 55 3.35 -11.93 7.94
CA TYR A 55 3.30 -12.35 9.34
C TYR A 55 4.67 -12.61 9.99
N ARG A 56 5.69 -12.92 9.19
CA ARG A 56 7.05 -13.16 9.70
C ARG A 56 7.85 -11.88 9.92
N ARG A 57 7.35 -10.73 9.47
CA ARG A 57 8.01 -9.43 9.69
C ARG A 57 8.02 -9.09 11.17
N ASP A 58 9.14 -8.53 11.62
CA ASP A 58 9.39 -8.05 12.97
C ASP A 58 9.66 -6.54 13.00
N ASP A 59 9.31 -5.85 11.93
CA ASP A 59 9.48 -4.41 11.73
C ASP A 59 8.16 -3.64 11.91
N GLU A 60 8.24 -2.34 12.12
CA GLU A 60 7.07 -1.47 12.36
C GLU A 60 6.56 -0.75 11.09
N TRP A 61 6.88 -1.27 9.90
CA TRP A 61 6.42 -0.63 8.67
C TRP A 61 4.91 -0.76 8.46
N TYR A 62 4.30 0.37 8.14
CA TYR A 62 2.94 0.47 7.61
C TYR A 62 2.90 1.41 6.41
N CYS A 63 1.81 1.37 5.66
CA CYS A 63 1.59 2.28 4.54
C CYS A 63 0.27 3.03 4.70
N ILE A 64 0.26 4.26 4.20
CA ILE A 64 -0.90 5.12 4.05
C ILE A 64 -1.21 5.18 2.56
N LEU A 65 -2.43 4.81 2.18
CA LEU A 65 -2.92 4.91 0.82
C LEU A 65 -3.73 6.20 0.69
N TYR A 66 -3.59 6.90 -0.42
CA TYR A 66 -4.19 8.20 -0.69
C TYR A 66 -5.07 8.16 -1.94
N ASP A 67 -6.10 9.00 -1.95
CA ASP A 67 -6.97 9.21 -3.11
C ASP A 67 -6.55 10.37 -4.03
N ASN A 68 -5.31 10.79 -3.89
CA ASN A 68 -4.64 11.78 -4.71
C ASN A 68 -3.18 11.35 -4.95
N PHE A 69 -2.56 11.97 -5.93
CA PHE A 69 -1.21 11.63 -6.39
C PHE A 69 -0.11 12.24 -5.49
N GLU A 70 -0.44 13.27 -4.72
CA GLU A 70 0.49 14.06 -3.92
C GLU A 70 0.69 13.53 -2.49
N CYS A 71 -0.06 12.50 -2.09
CA CYS A 71 -0.09 11.94 -0.73
C CYS A 71 -0.34 12.99 0.36
N ILE A 72 -1.33 13.86 0.15
CA ILE A 72 -1.75 14.92 1.08
C ILE A 72 -3.26 14.92 1.26
N GLY A 73 -3.75 15.66 2.26
CA GLY A 73 -5.18 15.89 2.46
C GLY A 73 -5.69 15.45 3.83
N PRO A 74 -7.01 15.57 4.06
CA PRO A 74 -7.64 15.19 5.33
C PRO A 74 -7.66 13.67 5.56
N GLU A 75 -8.04 13.23 6.76
CA GLU A 75 -8.18 11.79 7.06
C GLU A 75 -9.15 11.06 6.12
N ALA A 76 -10.17 11.76 5.59
CA ALA A 76 -11.13 11.18 4.64
C ALA A 76 -10.52 10.82 3.26
N SER A 77 -9.35 11.37 2.94
CA SER A 77 -8.59 11.10 1.70
C SER A 77 -7.45 10.09 1.89
N MET A 78 -7.38 9.43 3.06
CA MET A 78 -6.36 8.42 3.33
C MET A 78 -6.86 7.22 4.12
N ILE A 79 -6.19 6.08 3.96
CA ILE A 79 -6.39 4.88 4.77
C ILE A 79 -5.06 4.22 5.11
N THR A 80 -4.89 3.86 6.38
CA THR A 80 -3.68 3.19 6.86
C THR A 80 -3.81 1.67 6.76
N VAL A 81 -2.76 1.01 6.30
CA VAL A 81 -2.62 -0.44 6.19
C VAL A 81 -1.28 -0.86 6.82
N ALA A 82 -1.32 -1.67 7.88
CA ALA A 82 -0.10 -2.12 8.57
C ALA A 82 0.60 -3.23 7.77
N GLY A 83 0.09 -4.47 7.83
CA GLY A 83 0.60 -5.59 7.05
C GLY A 83 -0.01 -5.70 5.65
N GLY A 84 -1.23 -5.20 5.47
CA GLY A 84 -1.98 -5.32 4.23
C GLY A 84 -3.49 -5.32 4.46
N THR A 85 -4.25 -5.46 3.38
CA THR A 85 -5.69 -5.70 3.42
C THR A 85 -6.11 -6.54 2.23
N ASN A 86 -6.96 -7.55 2.46
CA ASN A 86 -7.42 -8.47 1.43
C ASN A 86 -8.60 -7.89 0.62
N ASN A 87 -9.24 -6.82 1.09
CA ASN A 87 -10.37 -6.20 0.43
C ASN A 87 -10.50 -4.73 0.85
N LEU A 88 -10.03 -3.81 0.01
CA LEU A 88 -10.22 -2.37 0.20
C LEU A 88 -11.68 -1.93 -0.02
N GLY A 89 -12.46 -2.69 -0.78
CA GLY A 89 -13.86 -2.39 -1.08
C GLY A 89 -14.75 -2.35 0.15
N THR A 90 -14.47 -3.16 1.18
CA THR A 90 -15.24 -3.15 2.45
C THR A 90 -15.10 -1.83 3.21
N ALA A 91 -14.00 -1.11 3.00
CA ALA A 91 -13.75 0.23 3.53
C ALA A 91 -14.16 1.34 2.55
N GLY A 92 -14.73 1.01 1.38
CA GLY A 92 -15.05 1.98 0.33
C GLY A 92 -13.84 2.48 -0.47
N TRP A 93 -12.74 1.72 -0.48
CA TRP A 93 -11.44 2.11 -1.05
C TRP A 93 -11.01 1.34 -2.31
N GLY A 94 -11.80 0.38 -2.79
CA GLY A 94 -11.39 -0.55 -3.85
C GLY A 94 -10.91 0.07 -5.18
N ASN A 95 -11.22 1.34 -5.45
CA ASN A 95 -10.77 2.04 -6.65
C ASN A 95 -10.32 3.48 -6.36
N ARG A 96 -9.87 3.75 -5.13
CA ARG A 96 -9.50 5.10 -4.69
C ARG A 96 -8.01 5.32 -4.58
N VAL A 97 -7.18 4.28 -4.69
CA VAL A 97 -5.74 4.41 -4.46
C VAL A 97 -5.05 5.03 -5.67
N HIS A 98 -4.48 6.22 -5.47
CA HIS A 98 -3.73 7.00 -6.46
C HIS A 98 -2.30 7.33 -5.99
N GLY A 99 -2.08 7.31 -4.68
CA GLY A 99 -0.76 7.48 -4.07
C GLY A 99 -0.62 6.59 -2.85
N LEU A 100 0.63 6.33 -2.47
CA LEU A 100 0.93 5.65 -1.22
C LEU A 100 2.23 6.17 -0.61
N ARG A 101 2.29 6.16 0.71
CA ARG A 101 3.47 6.50 1.50
C ARG A 101 3.65 5.43 2.56
N CYS A 102 4.86 4.93 2.75
CA CYS A 102 5.14 3.97 3.81
C CYS A 102 6.07 4.57 4.85
N ILE A 103 5.79 4.27 6.11
CA ILE A 103 6.49 4.80 7.27
C ILE A 103 7.00 3.61 8.07
N ASN A 104 8.27 3.70 8.49
CA ASN A 104 8.81 2.85 9.55
C ASN A 104 8.87 3.66 10.84
N ASP A 105 8.21 3.17 11.90
CA ASP A 105 8.16 3.84 13.21
C ASP A 105 9.26 3.36 14.19
N ASP A 106 10.18 2.49 13.72
CA ASP A 106 11.38 2.03 14.46
C ASP A 106 12.32 3.16 14.96
#